data_AF-A0A429M694-F1
#
_entry.id   AF-A0A429M694-F1
#
_cell.length_a   1.000
_cell.length_b   1.000
_cell.length_c   1.000
_cell.angle_alpha   90.00
_cell.angle_beta   90.00
_cell.angle_gamma   90.00
#
_symmetry.space_group_name_H-M   'P 1'
#
loop_
_entity.id
_entity.type
_entity.pdbx_description
1 polymer ?
#
loop_
_entity_poly.entity_id
_entity_poly.type
_entity_poly.pdbx_seq_one_letter_code
_entity_poly.pdbx_strand_id
1 'polypeptide(L)' 'MSLGLTALELARIQFAFTVSFHIIFPATSIGLACFLAVLEWKWLRTQNPIYKDLFKYWI' A
#
# COMPACT_ATOMS: atom_id res chain seq x y z
N MET A 1 24.90 -5.08 -30.31
CA MET A 1 23.45 -5.03 -30.05
C MET A 1 23.13 -3.66 -29.43
N SER A 2 22.63 -2.70 -30.22
CA SER A 2 22.06 -1.47 -29.64
C SER A 2 20.62 -1.77 -29.27
N LEU A 3 20.20 -1.44 -28.05
CA LEU A 3 18.82 -1.66 -27.60
C LEU A 3 17.80 -0.78 -28.35
N GLY A 4 18.25 0.16 -29.22
CA GLY A 4 17.39 0.92 -30.12
C GLY A 4 16.40 1.88 -29.45
N LEU A 5 16.47 2.03 -28.12
CA LEU A 5 15.54 2.85 -27.37
C LEU A 5 15.85 4.35 -27.52
N THR A 6 14.80 5.11 -27.79
CA THR A 6 14.82 6.56 -27.84
C THR A 6 14.83 7.16 -26.43
N ALA A 7 15.32 8.39 -26.30
CA ALA A 7 15.29 9.12 -25.02
C ALA A 7 13.87 9.22 -24.43
N LEU A 8 12.85 9.31 -25.29
CA LEU A 8 11.45 9.34 -24.87
C LEU A 8 11.01 8.03 -24.21
N GLU A 9 11.42 6.88 -24.75
CA GLU A 9 11.10 5.57 -24.18
C GLU A 9 11.80 5.37 -22.83
N LEU A 10 13.06 5.78 -22.71
CA LEU A 10 13.78 5.76 -21.42
C LEU A 10 13.06 6.62 -20.38
N ALA A 11 12.64 7.83 -20.75
CA ALA A 11 11.93 8.73 -19.85
C ALA A 11 10.59 8.13 -19.37
N ARG A 12 9.84 7.44 -20.25
CA ARG A 12 8.59 6.75 -19.88
C ARG A 12 8.84 5.60 -18.92
N ILE A 13 9.88 4.79 -19.14
CA ILE A 13 10.24 3.69 -18.26
C ILE A 13 10.65 4.22 -16.88
N GLN A 14 11.48 5.26 -16.86
CA GLN A 14 11.89 5.90 -15.61
C GLN A 14 10.68 6.44 -14.83
N PHE A 15 9.78 7.17 -15.50
CA PHE A 15 8.57 7.68 -14.88
C PHE A 15 7.68 6.56 -14.36
N ALA A 16 7.44 5.52 -15.16
CA ALA A 16 6.63 4.37 -14.77
C ALA A 16 7.20 3.65 -13.54
N PHE A 17 8.53 3.47 -13.47
CA PHE A 17 9.21 2.91 -12.31
C PHE A 17 8.96 3.77 -11.06
N THR A 18 9.22 5.07 -11.15
CA THR A 18 9.06 5.99 -10.02
C THR A 18 7.61 6.04 -9.53
N VAL A 19 6.65 6.29 -10.42
CA VAL A 19 5.24 6.44 -10.05
C VAL A 19 4.65 5.15 -9.47
N SER A 20 5.09 3.98 -9.94
CA SER A 20 4.62 2.69 -9.42
C SER A 20 4.88 2.55 -7.92
N PHE A 21 6.11 2.82 -7.47
CA PHE A 21 6.41 2.78 -6.03
C PHE A 21 5.74 3.90 -5.24
N HIS A 22 5.60 5.09 -5.84
CA HIS A 22 4.88 6.20 -5.22
C HIS A 22 3.38 5.96 -5.05
N ILE A 23 2.79 5.00 -5.77
CA ILE A 23 1.36 4.67 -5.62
C ILE A 23 1.17 3.40 -4.80
N ILE A 24 1.95 2.34 -5.04
CA ILE A 24 1.78 1.04 -4.38
C ILE A 24 1.92 1.18 -2.86
N PHE A 25 2.98 1.85 -2.37
CA PHE A 25 3.18 1.97 -0.93
C PHE A 25 2.13 2.88 -0.29
N PRO A 26 1.88 4.12 -0.75
CA PRO A 26 0.90 4.98 -0.11
C PRO A 26 -0.52 4.45 -0.18
N ALA A 27 -0.94 3.85 -1.30
CA ALA A 27 -2.28 3.25 -1.40
C ALA A 27 -2.44 2.08 -0.41
N THR A 28 -1.41 1.23 -0.27
CA THR A 28 -1.43 0.12 0.70
C THR A 28 -1.44 0.65 2.13
N SER A 29 -0.61 1.65 2.46
CA SER A 29 -0.57 2.24 3.81
C SER A 29 -1.88 2.92 4.20
N ILE A 30 -2.50 3.69 3.29
CA ILE A 30 -3.80 4.33 3.53
C ILE A 30 -4.88 3.26 3.70
N GLY A 31 -4.92 2.27 2.82
CA GLY A 31 -5.88 1.16 2.92
C GLY A 31 -5.73 0.38 4.23
N LEU A 32 -4.50 0.07 4.64
CA LEU A 32 -4.21 -0.60 5.90
C LEU A 32 -4.65 0.25 7.10
N ALA A 33 -4.38 1.56 7.10
CA ALA A 33 -4.83 2.45 8.17
C ALA A 33 -6.36 2.46 8.31
N CYS A 34 -7.10 2.54 7.21
CA CYS A 34 -8.56 2.44 7.22
C CYS A 34 -9.05 1.08 7.74
N PHE A 35 -8.40 -0.01 7.32
CA PHE A 35 -8.73 -1.36 7.79
C PHE A 35 -8.50 -1.52 9.30
N LEU A 36 -7.34 -1.08 9.79
CA LEU A 36 -7.00 -1.07 11.21
C LEU A 36 -8.01 -0.25 12.03
N ALA A 37 -8.42 0.92 11.54
CA ALA A 37 -9.44 1.73 12.20
C ALA A 37 -10.78 0.98 12.36
N VAL A 38 -11.19 0.20 11.35
CA VAL A 38 -12.41 -0.63 11.42
C VAL A 38 -12.25 -1.79 12.41
N LEU A 39 -11.09 -2.44 12.46
CA LEU A 39 -10.81 -3.51 13.42
C LEU A 39 -10.87 -3.00 14.85
N GLU A 40 -10.21 -1.87 15.13
CA GLU A 40 -10.21 -1.24 16.44
C GLU A 40 -11.64 -0.84 16.85
N TRP A 41 -12.39 -0.20 15.95
CA TRP A 41 -13.80 0.13 16.20
C TRP A 41 -14.65 -1.10 16.52
N LYS A 42 -14.47 -2.21 15.78
CA LYS A 42 -15.17 -3.47 16.04
C LYS A 42 -14.78 -4.06 17.39
N TRP A 43 -13.50 -4.03 17.76
CA TRP A 43 -13.06 -4.50 19.06
C TRP A 43 -13.70 -3.68 20.18
N LEU A 44 -13.65 -2.34 20.10
CA LEU A 44 -14.26 -1.46 21.11
C LEU A 44 -15.76 -1.73 21.29
N ARG A 45 -16.49 -1.98 20.18
CA ARG A 45 -17.93 -2.24 20.22
C ARG A 45 -18.30 -3.64 20.72
N THR A 46 -17.53 -4.66 20.34
CA THR A 46 -17.91 -6.07 20.58
C THR A 46 -17.15 -6.74 21.72
N GLN A 47 -16.03 -6.13 22.14
CA GLN A 47 -15.05 -6.70 23.07
C GLN A 47 -14.49 -8.07 22.65
N ASN A 48 -14.66 -8.46 21.38
CA ASN A 48 -14.16 -9.73 20.87
C ASN A 48 -12.63 -9.64 20.64
N PRO A 49 -11.81 -10.49 21.30
CA PRO A 49 -10.35 -10.42 21.23
C PRO A 49 -9.79 -10.63 19.83
N ILE A 50 -10.48 -11.38 18.96
CA ILE A 50 -10.00 -11.67 17.59
C ILE A 50 -9.72 -10.38 16.80
N TYR A 51 -10.58 -9.36 16.95
CA TYR A 51 -10.38 -8.09 16.24
C TYR A 51 -9.14 -7.35 16.74
N LYS A 52 -8.84 -7.43 18.04
CA LYS A 52 -7.65 -6.82 18.66
C LYS A 52 -6.37 -7.55 18.27
N ASP A 53 -6.41 -8.88 18.23
CA ASP A 53 -5.28 -9.70 17.84
C ASP A 53 -4.94 -9.47 16.36
N LEU A 54 -5.96 -9.37 15.50
CA LEU A 54 -5.76 -9.03 14.10
C LEU A 54 -5.21 -7.61 13.93
N PHE A 55 -5.72 -6.61 14.67
CA PHE A 55 -5.18 -5.25 14.65
C PHE A 55 -3.68 -5.24 14.96
N LYS A 56 -3.27 -5.93 16.03
CA LYS A 56 -1.87 -6.03 16.48
C LYS A 56 -0.95 -6.82 15.53
N TYR A 57 -1.50 -7.73 14.73
CA TYR A 57 -0.69 -8.46 13.76
C TYR A 57 -0.18 -7.54 12.64
N TRP A 58 -0.95 -6.52 12.30
CA TRP A 58 -0.68 -5.64 11.16
C TRP A 58 0.11 -4.36 11.51
N ILE A 59 0.37 -4.07 12.79
CA ILE A 59 1.12 -2.90 13.27
C ILE A 59 2.28 -3.28 14.18
#